data_AF-A0A2N1I834-F1
#
_entry.id   AF-A0A2N1I834-F1
#
_cell.length_a   1.000
_cell.length_b   1.000
_cell.length_c   1.000
_cell.angle_alpha   90.00
_cell.angle_beta   90.00
_cell.angle_gamma   90.00
#
_symmetry.space_group_name_H-M   'P 1'
#
loop_
_entity.id
_entity.type
_entity.pdbx_description
1 polymer ?
#
loop_
_entity_poly.entity_id
_entity_poly.type
_entity_poly.pdbx_seq_one_letter_code
_entity_poly.pdbx_strand_id
1 'polypeptide(L)'
;MKARQHYYFFITVIIVSILLLFAHEFLPDPLRKRIFQFPEIDTIGHLTSFFILTWVSHSLIKLSLQFCVPLLIFYGALTEIGQSFLGYRSGELGDFIADVVGISLFILAKWLYRNLFRNNIAKTL
;
A
#
# COMPACT_ATOMS: atom_id res chain seq x y z
N MET A 1 -12.07 25.31 6.28
CA MET A 1 -11.51 24.59 7.46
C MET A 1 -11.28 23.09 7.20
N LYS A 2 -10.88 22.65 5.99
CA LYS A 2 -10.79 21.21 5.64
C LYS A 2 -9.38 20.59 5.73
N ALA A 3 -8.31 21.38 5.67
CA ALA A 3 -6.93 20.85 5.64
C ALA A 3 -6.43 20.27 6.98
N ARG A 4 -6.93 20.78 8.11
CA ARG A 4 -6.46 20.37 9.46
C ARG A 4 -6.84 18.93 9.80
N GLN A 5 -8.02 18.48 9.36
CA GLN A 5 -8.49 17.11 9.60
C GLN A 5 -7.67 16.08 8.82
N HIS A 6 -7.25 16.40 7.59
CA HIS A 6 -6.33 15.57 6.84
C HIS A 6 -4.98 15.46 7.55
N TYR A 7 -4.44 16.56 8.08
CA TYR A 7 -3.18 16.56 8.82
C TYR A 7 -3.23 15.69 10.08
N TYR A 8 -4.30 15.79 10.89
CA TYR A 8 -4.47 14.92 12.06
C TYR A 8 -4.58 13.46 11.67
N PHE A 9 -5.33 13.13 10.60
CA PHE A 9 -5.40 11.77 10.08
C PHE A 9 -4.00 11.24 9.70
N PHE A 10 -3.15 12.05 9.07
CA PHE A 10 -1.77 11.65 8.74
C PHE A 10 -0.90 11.41 9.96
N ILE A 11 -0.96 12.31 10.94
CA ILE A 11 -0.24 12.11 12.21
C ILE A 11 -0.71 10.83 12.88
N THR A 12 -2.02 10.57 12.93
CA THR A 12 -2.57 9.35 13.53
C THR A 12 -2.10 8.10 12.79
N VAL A 13 -2.12 8.10 11.45
CA VAL A 13 -1.62 6.96 10.66
C VAL A 13 -0.14 6.73 10.93
N ILE A 14 0.68 7.78 10.96
CA ILE A 14 2.12 7.67 11.25
C ILE A 14 2.36 7.10 12.65
N ILE A 15 1.66 7.64 13.66
CA ILE A 15 1.79 7.18 15.05
C ILE A 15 1.34 5.72 15.17
N VAL A 16 0.22 5.34 14.56
CA VAL A 16 -0.27 3.95 14.57
C VAL A 16 0.71 3.02 13.88
N SER A 17 1.27 3.40 12.73
CA SER A 17 2.31 2.61 12.04
C SER A 17 3.56 2.44 12.88
N ILE A 18 4.03 3.50 13.56
CA ILE A 18 5.17 3.43 14.48
C ILE A 18 4.86 2.50 15.67
N LEU A 19 3.68 2.64 16.28
CA LEU A 19 3.26 1.78 17.38
C LEU A 19 3.16 0.31 16.97
N LEU A 20 2.66 0.01 15.76
CA LEU A 20 2.60 -1.34 15.22
C LEU A 20 4.00 -1.93 14.96
N LEU A 21 4.95 -1.12 14.50
CA LEU A 21 6.35 -1.53 14.33
C LEU A 21 6.99 -1.91 15.66
N PHE A 22 6.76 -1.14 16.73
CA PHE A 22 7.27 -1.44 18.07
C PHE A 22 6.48 -2.56 18.77
N ALA A 23 5.19 -2.74 18.48
CA ALA A 23 4.36 -3.80 19.06
C ALA A 23 4.90 -5.20 18.76
N HIS A 24 5.61 -5.38 17.64
CA HIS A 24 6.30 -6.62 17.29
C HIS A 24 7.36 -7.04 18.32
N GLU A 25 8.05 -6.08 18.97
CA GLU A 25 9.05 -6.38 20.00
C GLU A 25 8.43 -6.94 21.29
N PHE A 26 7.15 -6.63 21.54
CA PHE A 26 6.42 -7.13 22.71
C PHE A 26 5.77 -8.50 22.49
N LEU A 27 5.87 -9.09 21.30
CA LEU A 27 5.36 -10.43 21.03
C LEU A 27 6.33 -11.52 21.53
N PRO A 28 5.83 -12.55 22.25
CA PRO A 28 6.64 -13.72 22.61
C PRO A 28 7.27 -14.39 21.38
N ASP A 29 8.56 -14.74 21.46
CA ASP A 29 9.34 -15.35 20.37
C ASP A 29 8.64 -16.51 19.61
N PRO A 30 7.92 -17.46 20.26
CA PRO A 30 7.25 -18.54 19.53
C PRO A 30 6.05 -18.07 18.70
N LEU A 31 5.37 -16.99 19.11
CA LEU A 31 4.27 -16.39 18.36
C LEU A 31 4.81 -15.50 17.23
N ARG A 32 5.89 -14.76 17.50
CA ARG A 32 6.58 -13.93 16.51
C ARG A 32 7.12 -14.76 15.35
N LYS A 33 7.83 -15.86 15.64
CA LYS A 33 8.29 -16.77 14.59
C LYS A 33 7.14 -17.37 13.79
N ARG A 34 6.05 -17.78 14.44
CA ARG A 34 4.92 -18.40 13.73
C ARG A 34 4.19 -17.41 12.83
N ILE A 35 3.92 -16.18 13.29
CA ILE A 35 3.20 -15.17 12.51
C ILE A 35 4.07 -14.68 11.34
N PHE A 36 5.34 -14.36 11.57
CA PHE A 36 6.19 -13.73 10.54
C PHE A 36 6.92 -14.72 9.61
N GLN A 37 6.74 -16.03 9.80
CA GLN A 37 7.24 -17.06 8.87
C GLN A 37 6.23 -17.46 7.78
N PHE A 38 5.02 -16.90 7.77
CA PHE A 38 4.06 -17.16 6.69
C PHE A 38 4.38 -16.29 5.47
N PRO A 39 4.79 -16.87 4.33
CA PRO A 39 5.02 -16.12 3.09
C PRO A 39 3.75 -15.37 2.63
N GLU A 40 2.58 -15.90 2.98
CA GLU A 40 1.29 -15.31 2.63
C GLU A 40 1.05 -13.93 3.27
N ILE A 41 1.51 -13.72 4.51
CA ILE A 41 1.33 -12.44 5.22
C ILE A 41 2.16 -11.33 4.55
N ASP A 42 3.30 -11.73 4.01
CA ASP A 42 4.26 -10.88 3.37
C ASP A 42 3.74 -10.40 2.01
N THR A 43 3.24 -11.32 1.19
CA THR A 43 2.54 -11.01 -0.07
C THR A 43 1.27 -10.16 0.15
N ILE A 44 0.52 -10.40 1.23
CA ILE A 44 -0.62 -9.54 1.63
C ILE A 44 -0.14 -8.14 2.01
N GLY A 45 1.00 -8.05 2.69
CA GLY A 45 1.67 -6.81 3.03
C GLY A 45 2.05 -6.01 1.78
N HIS A 46 2.68 -6.65 0.79
CA HIS A 46 3.02 -6.08 -0.51
C HIS A 46 1.79 -5.53 -1.24
N LEU A 47 0.73 -6.33 -1.37
CA LEU A 47 -0.53 -5.89 -1.98
C LEU A 47 -1.13 -4.68 -1.27
N THR A 48 -1.26 -4.74 0.05
CA THR A 48 -1.93 -3.70 0.84
C THR A 48 -1.11 -2.42 0.89
N SER A 49 0.21 -2.54 1.04
CA SER A 49 1.12 -1.40 1.08
C SER A 49 1.17 -0.66 -0.25
N PHE A 50 1.26 -1.36 -1.38
CA PHE A 50 1.24 -0.71 -2.70
C PHE A 50 -0.12 -0.11 -3.05
N PHE A 51 -1.23 -0.71 -2.61
CA PHE A 51 -2.55 -0.08 -2.73
C PHE A 51 -2.59 1.26 -1.98
N ILE A 52 -2.19 1.28 -0.71
CA ILE A 52 -2.19 2.48 0.13
C ILE A 52 -1.19 3.51 -0.41
N LEU A 53 -0.01 3.07 -0.84
CA LEU A 53 1.03 3.94 -1.39
C LEU A 53 0.57 4.60 -2.70
N THR A 54 -0.13 3.85 -3.57
CA THR A 54 -0.75 4.40 -4.77
C THR A 54 -1.84 5.41 -4.41
N TRP A 55 -2.67 5.10 -3.42
CA TRP A 55 -3.69 6.01 -2.94
C TRP A 55 -3.11 7.30 -2.39
N VAL A 56 -2.11 7.23 -1.52
CA VAL A 56 -1.41 8.39 -0.95
C VAL A 56 -0.74 9.21 -2.05
N SER A 57 0.03 8.57 -2.92
CA SER A 57 0.72 9.25 -4.02
C SER A 57 -0.25 9.98 -4.94
N HIS A 58 -1.36 9.33 -5.29
CA HIS A 58 -2.34 9.93 -6.18
C HIS A 58 -3.23 10.98 -5.50
N SER A 59 -3.73 10.73 -4.29
CA SER A 59 -4.71 11.59 -3.62
C SER A 59 -4.10 12.72 -2.79
N LEU A 60 -2.93 12.52 -2.19
CA LEU A 60 -2.26 13.55 -1.40
C LEU A 60 -1.22 14.32 -2.20
N ILE A 61 -0.28 13.59 -2.81
CA ILE A 61 0.83 14.19 -3.57
C ILE A 61 0.30 14.75 -4.90
N LYS A 62 -0.95 14.39 -5.27
CA LYS A 62 -1.64 14.81 -6.50
C LYS A 62 -0.85 14.42 -7.75
N LEU A 63 -0.05 13.35 -7.67
CA LEU A 63 0.62 12.78 -8.83
C LEU A 63 -0.43 12.27 -9.81
N SER A 64 -0.26 12.60 -11.08
CA SER A 64 -1.11 12.03 -12.12
C SER A 64 -0.92 10.51 -12.14
N LEU A 65 -2.00 9.76 -12.39
CA LEU A 65 -1.91 8.29 -12.47
C LEU A 65 -0.92 7.83 -13.55
N GLN A 66 -0.78 8.61 -14.62
CA GLN A 66 0.14 8.32 -15.72
C GLN A 66 1.62 8.31 -15.27
N PHE A 67 1.98 9.14 -14.30
CA PHE A 67 3.33 9.12 -13.71
C PHE A 67 3.41 8.20 -12.50
N CYS A 68 2.38 8.19 -11.65
CA CYS A 68 2.35 7.43 -10.42
C CYS A 68 2.50 5.91 -10.65
N VAL A 69 1.79 5.36 -11.64
CA VAL A 69 1.78 3.91 -11.91
C VAL A 69 3.15 3.39 -12.36
N PRO A 70 3.79 3.92 -13.42
CA PRO A 70 5.10 3.41 -13.84
C PRO A 70 6.19 3.65 -12.78
N LEU A 71 6.12 4.76 -12.03
CA LEU A 71 7.06 5.00 -10.92
C LEU A 71 6.92 3.95 -9.82
N LEU A 72 5.69 3.59 -9.43
CA LEU A 72 5.45 2.59 -8.39
C LEU A 72 5.80 1.18 -8.86
N ILE A 73 5.51 0.83 -10.11
CA ILE A 73 5.95 -0.47 -10.67
C ILE A 73 7.48 -0.56 -10.69
N PHE A 74 8.15 0.51 -11.12
CA PHE A 74 9.61 0.57 -11.10
C PHE A 74 10.17 0.48 -9.68
N TYR A 75 9.53 1.16 -8.73
CA TYR A 75 9.88 1.09 -7.32
C TYR A 75 9.71 -0.33 -6.75
N GLY A 76 8.62 -1.04 -7.06
CA GLY A 76 8.41 -2.44 -6.65
C GLY A 76 9.47 -3.40 -7.22
N ALA A 77 9.88 -3.19 -8.47
CA ALA A 77 10.99 -3.95 -9.04
C ALA A 77 12.31 -3.70 -8.29
N LEU A 78 12.57 -2.45 -7.89
CA LEU A 78 13.74 -2.09 -7.11
C LEU A 78 13.70 -2.68 -5.69
N THR A 79 12.52 -2.81 -5.07
CA THR A 79 12.40 -3.44 -3.75
C THR A 79 12.71 -4.92 -3.81
N GLU A 80 12.27 -5.66 -4.82
CA GLU A 80 12.65 -7.07 -5.02
C GLU A 80 14.15 -7.25 -5.25
N ILE A 81 14.74 -6.39 -6.09
CA ILE A 81 16.18 -6.38 -6.31
C ILE A 81 16.90 -6.10 -4.99
N GLY A 82 16.46 -5.10 -4.23
CA GLY A 82 17.00 -4.79 -2.90
C GLY A 82 16.89 -5.98 -1.95
N GLN A 83 15.75 -6.66 -1.94
CA GLN A 83 15.52 -7.84 -1.11
C GLN A 83 16.46 -8.99 -1.47
N SER A 84 16.79 -9.19 -2.75
CA SER A 84 17.74 -10.22 -3.17
C SER A 84 19.15 -10.09 -2.55
N PHE A 85 19.53 -8.89 -2.08
CA PHE A 85 20.80 -8.64 -1.41
C PHE A 85 20.75 -8.82 0.12
N LEU A 86 19.57 -8.97 0.73
CA LEU A 86 19.41 -8.97 2.18
C LEU A 86 19.83 -10.28 2.86
N GLY A 87 20.01 -11.37 2.12
CA GLY A 87 20.59 -12.64 2.61
C GLY A 87 19.70 -13.45 3.57
N TYR A 88 18.71 -12.83 4.21
CA TYR A 88 17.69 -13.48 5.05
C TYR A 88 16.34 -13.65 4.33
N ARG A 89 16.19 -13.10 3.12
CA ARG A 89 15.02 -13.20 2.27
C ARG A 89 15.47 -13.13 0.80
N SER A 90 14.89 -13.96 -0.05
CA SER A 90 15.04 -13.87 -1.50
C SER A 90 13.90 -13.04 -2.07
N GLY A 91 14.18 -12.14 -3.02
CA GLY A 91 13.11 -11.49 -3.77
C GLY A 91 12.25 -12.54 -4.47
N GLU A 92 10.95 -12.47 -4.27
CA GLU A 92 9.98 -13.39 -4.87
C GLU A 92 9.19 -12.65 -5.95
N LEU A 93 9.12 -13.24 -7.15
CA LEU A 93 8.26 -12.72 -8.21
C LEU A 93 6.78 -12.62 -7.77
N GLY A 94 6.36 -13.42 -6.78
CA GLY A 94 5.02 -13.34 -6.19
C GLY A 94 4.76 -12.00 -5.50
N ASP A 95 5.74 -11.45 -4.78
CA ASP A 95 5.62 -10.18 -4.07
C ASP A 95 5.58 -9.00 -5.06
N PHE A 96 6.38 -9.05 -6.13
CA PHE A 96 6.27 -8.08 -7.22
C PHE A 96 4.89 -8.10 -7.90
N ILE A 97 4.33 -9.29 -8.14
CA ILE A 97 2.98 -9.41 -8.71
C ILE A 97 1.95 -8.82 -7.72
N ALA A 98 2.11 -9.08 -6.43
CA ALA A 98 1.24 -8.51 -5.40
C ALA A 98 1.29 -6.98 -5.37
N ASP A 99 2.47 -6.38 -5.56
CA ASP A 99 2.63 -4.92 -5.70
C ASP A 99 1.82 -4.38 -6.89
N VAL A 100 1.98 -5.00 -8.06
CA VAL A 100 1.25 -4.63 -9.29
C VAL A 100 -0.27 -4.79 -9.12
N VAL A 101 -0.71 -5.86 -8.45
CA VAL A 101 -2.12 -6.09 -8.12
C VAL A 101 -2.64 -5.01 -7.17
N GLY A 102 -1.88 -4.63 -6.14
CA GLY A 102 -2.22 -3.55 -5.22
C GLY A 102 -2.44 -2.21 -5.93
N ILE A 103 -1.52 -1.84 -6.84
CA ILE A 103 -1.65 -0.64 -7.69
C ILE A 103 -2.93 -0.74 -8.55
N SER A 104 -3.16 -1.89 -9.18
CA SER A 104 -4.29 -2.12 -10.09
C SER A 104 -5.64 -2.05 -9.37
N LEU A 105 -5.71 -2.61 -8.16
CA LEU A 105 -6.89 -2.55 -7.29
C LEU A 105 -7.25 -1.10 -6.95
N PHE A 106 -6.26 -0.24 -6.69
CA PHE A 106 -6.52 1.18 -6.46
C PHE A 106 -7.12 1.87 -7.70
N ILE A 107 -6.57 1.59 -8.88
CA ILE A 107 -7.09 2.13 -10.14
C ILE A 107 -8.54 1.68 -10.36
N LEU A 108 -8.83 0.40 -10.14
CA LEU A 108 -10.17 -0.17 -10.25
C LEU A 108 -11.14 0.47 -9.26
N ALA A 109 -10.76 0.56 -7.98
CA ALA A 109 -11.56 1.18 -6.93
C ALA A 109 -11.89 2.64 -7.28
N LYS A 110 -10.91 3.40 -7.77
CA LYS A 110 -11.10 4.78 -8.21
C LYS A 110 -12.00 4.88 -9.45
N TRP A 111 -11.87 3.95 -10.41
CA TRP A 111 -12.73 3.90 -11.59
C TRP A 111 -14.18 3.60 -11.20
N LEU A 112 -14.41 2.61 -10.33
CA LEU A 112 -15.72 2.28 -9.79
C LEU A 112 -16.34 3.46 -9.05
N TYR A 113 -15.58 4.10 -8.15
CA TYR A 113 -16.04 5.31 -7.46
C TYR A 113 -16.45 6.41 -8.46
N ARG A 114 -15.61 6.68 -9.48
CA ARG A 114 -15.94 7.70 -10.48
C ARG A 114 -17.19 7.32 -11.29
N ASN A 115 -17.37 6.05 -11.65
CA ASN A 115 -18.52 5.60 -12.44
C ASN A 115 -19.82 5.65 -11.64
N LEU A 116 -19.82 5.11 -10.41
CA LEU A 116 -21.00 5.06 -9.55
C LEU A 116 -21.45 6.46 -9.11
N PHE A 117 -20.52 7.30 -8.67
CA PHE A 117 -20.88 8.63 -8.16
C PHE A 117 -21.13 9.66 -9.28
N ARG A 118 -20.48 9.54 -10.45
CA ARG A 118 -20.76 10.45 -11.58
C ARG A 118 -22.06 10.14 -12.30
N ASN A 119 -22.44 8.86 -12.41
CA ASN A 119 -23.69 8.48 -13.06
C ASN A 119 -24.92 8.87 -12.24
N ASN A 120 -24.80 8.95 -10.91
CA ASN A 120 -25.90 9.42 -10.06
C ASN A 120 -26.21 10.91 -10.25
N ILE A 121 -25.20 11.75 -10.50
CA ILE A 121 -25.42 13.19 -10.74
C ILE A 121 -26.10 13.42 -12.10
N ALA A 122 -25.73 12.67 -13.14
CA ALA A 122 -26.33 12.77 -14.47
C ALA A 122 -27.76 12.23 -14.56
N LYS A 123 -28.21 11.40 -13.61
CA LYS A 123 -29.60 10.93 -13.53
C LYS A 123 -30.54 11.86 -12.76
N THR A 124 -30.01 12.90 -12.12
CA THR A 124 -30.79 13.82 -11.27
C THR A 124 -30.96 15.22 -11.89
N LEU A 125 -30.45 15.43 -13.11
CA LEU A 125 -30.65 16.61 -13.94
C LEU A 125 -31.52 16.24 -15.14
#